data_AF-A0A947WEK0-F1
#
_entry.id   AF-A0A947WEK0-F1
#
_cell.length_a   1.000
_cell.length_b   1.000
_cell.length_c   1.000
_cell.angle_alpha   90.00
_cell.angle_beta   90.00
_cell.angle_gamma   90.00
#
_symmetry.space_group_name_H-M   'P 1'
#
loop_
_entity.id
_entity.type
_entity.pdbx_description
1 polymer ?
#
loop_
_entity_poly.entity_id
_entity_poly.type
_entity_poly.pdbx_seq_one_letter_code
_entity_poly.pdbx_strand_id
1 'polypeptide(L)'
;MRHIQTSHEDRQRLLRIIRCVAGSVRLWRTSPQKVSVWLGPTLPFLALAFVVSGPAPLATGQKADLNTKDRVDQVENSVAQPRVAAPMVVEMRRIQEQEREGLSRLHERFRQVSDSQEALAIQREIEALKVDTGLALLRIQADFARREGRTEVAEQIEAVIDRILRPEVPAVRVDRSRPFDANDVPPGQGRE
;
A
#
# COMPACT_ATOMS: atom_id res chain seq x y z
N MET A 1 -23.50 -15.86 16.58
CA MET A 1 -22.70 -14.78 15.97
C MET A 1 -21.45 -14.58 16.81
N ARG A 2 -20.27 -14.97 16.32
CA ARG A 2 -19.01 -14.80 17.08
C ARG A 2 -18.43 -13.42 16.73
N HIS A 3 -18.45 -12.50 17.68
CA HIS A 3 -17.72 -11.24 17.57
C HIS A 3 -16.22 -11.56 17.58
N ILE A 4 -15.57 -11.48 16.42
CA ILE A 4 -14.12 -11.60 16.32
C ILE A 4 -13.55 -10.29 16.87
N GLN A 5 -13.20 -10.27 18.16
CA GLN A 5 -12.32 -9.25 18.75
C GLN A 5 -10.93 -9.45 18.15
N THR A 6 -10.73 -8.93 16.93
CA THR A 6 -9.38 -8.80 16.37
C THR A 6 -8.58 -7.88 17.30
N SER A 7 -7.46 -8.41 17.81
CA SER A 7 -6.53 -7.66 18.65
C SER A 7 -6.13 -6.35 17.94
N HIS A 8 -5.95 -5.27 18.69
CA HIS A 8 -5.46 -3.99 18.15
C HIS A 8 -4.17 -4.19 17.33
N GLU A 9 -3.34 -5.17 17.70
CA GLU A 9 -2.11 -5.54 17.00
C GLU A 9 -2.37 -6.22 15.63
N ASP A 10 -3.38 -7.08 15.54
CA ASP A 10 -3.81 -7.69 14.28
C ASP A 10 -4.39 -6.63 13.33
N ARG A 11 -5.12 -5.65 13.87
CA ARG A 11 -5.66 -4.50 13.12
C ARG A 11 -4.55 -3.57 12.63
N GLN A 12 -3.53 -3.31 13.44
CA GLN A 12 -2.35 -2.52 13.05
C GLN A 12 -1.54 -3.22 11.95
N ARG A 13 -1.37 -4.55 12.03
CA ARG A 13 -0.78 -5.36 10.94
C ARG A 13 -1.60 -5.24 9.66
N LEU A 14 -2.93 -5.31 9.78
CA LEU A 14 -3.86 -5.16 8.66
C LEU A 14 -3.74 -3.81 7.96
N LEU A 15 -3.73 -2.71 8.71
CA LEU A 15 -3.55 -1.37 8.16
C LEU A 15 -2.18 -1.20 7.47
N ARG A 16 -1.12 -1.85 7.97
CA ARG A 16 0.18 -1.87 7.26
C ARG A 16 0.11 -2.61 5.94
N ILE A 17 -0.54 -3.78 5.89
CA ILE A 17 -0.69 -4.55 4.64
C ILE A 17 -1.49 -3.73 3.62
N ILE A 18 -2.62 -3.15 4.03
CA ILE A 18 -3.43 -2.27 3.16
C ILE A 18 -2.62 -1.07 2.68
N ARG A 19 -1.83 -0.44 3.56
CA ARG A 19 -0.97 0.71 3.21
C ARG A 19 0.19 0.32 2.28
N CYS A 20 0.76 -0.87 2.43
CA CYS A 20 1.76 -1.41 1.50
C CYS A 20 1.16 -1.65 0.12
N VAL A 21 0.00 -2.31 0.04
CA VAL A 21 -0.67 -2.59 -1.24
C VAL A 21 -1.14 -1.29 -1.92
N ALA A 22 -1.70 -0.33 -1.16
CA ALA A 22 -2.06 0.99 -1.68
C ALA A 22 -0.83 1.82 -2.11
N GLY A 23 0.32 1.63 -1.44
CA GLY A 23 1.61 2.19 -1.84
C GLY A 23 2.13 1.60 -3.16
N SER A 24 1.98 0.29 -3.35
CA SER A 24 2.28 -0.40 -4.61
C SER A 24 1.39 0.07 -5.75
N VAL A 25 0.10 0.36 -5.52
CA VAL A 25 -0.80 0.94 -6.54
C VAL A 25 -0.30 2.32 -7.01
N ARG A 26 0.39 3.08 -6.15
CA ARG A 26 1.00 4.37 -6.52
C ARG A 26 2.22 4.21 -7.44
N LEU A 27 2.85 3.04 -7.49
CA LEU A 27 3.92 2.71 -8.44
C LEU A 27 3.41 2.32 -9.84
N TRP A 28 2.14 1.92 -9.98
CA TRP A 28 1.59 1.51 -11.29
C TRP A 28 1.10 2.69 -12.16
N ARG A 29 1.21 3.93 -11.65
CA ARG A 29 0.69 5.12 -12.32
C ARG A 29 1.74 5.93 -13.10
N THR A 30 3.01 5.51 -13.14
CA THR A 30 4.06 6.23 -13.88
C THR A 30 5.05 5.31 -14.59
N SER A 31 4.93 5.30 -15.93
CA SER A 31 5.99 5.14 -16.94
C SER A 31 6.46 3.73 -17.37
N PRO A 32 6.52 3.46 -18.70
CA PRO A 32 7.30 2.39 -19.29
C PRO A 32 8.72 2.90 -19.57
N GLN A 33 9.59 3.00 -18.57
CA GLN A 33 11.04 3.17 -18.79
C GLN A 33 11.83 3.14 -17.47
N LYS A 34 12.90 2.33 -17.46
CA LYS A 34 14.06 2.38 -16.55
C LYS A 34 13.75 2.28 -15.05
N VAL A 35 13.74 1.04 -14.55
CA VAL A 35 13.94 0.77 -13.12
C VAL A 35 15.45 0.86 -12.85
N SER A 36 15.92 2.04 -12.45
CA SER A 36 17.21 2.14 -11.75
C SER A 36 17.00 1.63 -10.33
N VAL A 37 17.54 0.44 -10.07
CA VAL A 37 17.60 -0.17 -8.74
C VAL A 37 18.51 0.68 -7.86
N TRP A 38 17.93 1.33 -6.84
CA TRP A 38 18.68 1.98 -5.77
C TRP A 38 18.98 0.91 -4.71
N LEU A 39 20.20 0.36 -4.76
CA LEU A 39 20.72 -0.57 -3.76
C LEU A 39 21.01 0.18 -2.46
N GLY A 40 20.36 -0.22 -1.36
CA GLY A 40 20.92 -0.09 -0.02
C GLY A 40 21.92 -1.23 0.25
N PRO A 41 22.96 -1.02 1.08
CA PRO A 41 24.08 -1.93 1.18
C PRO A 41 23.81 -2.98 2.25
N THR A 42 23.57 -4.24 1.88
CA THR A 42 23.91 -5.40 2.71
C THR A 42 23.82 -6.70 1.92
N LEU A 43 25.00 -7.32 1.77
CA LEU A 43 25.25 -8.76 1.62
C LEU A 43 25.17 -9.41 0.23
N PRO A 44 26.00 -10.47 0.01
CA PRO A 44 26.69 -10.73 -1.24
C PRO A 44 26.24 -12.03 -1.92
N PHE A 45 26.85 -12.30 -3.07
CA PHE A 45 26.87 -13.54 -3.85
C PHE A 45 25.79 -13.78 -4.92
N LEU A 46 26.34 -14.02 -6.12
CA LEU A 46 25.81 -14.76 -7.27
C LEU A 46 24.66 -14.10 -8.06
N ALA A 47 24.97 -13.56 -9.24
CA ALA A 47 24.85 -14.36 -10.47
C ALA A 47 25.05 -13.54 -11.76
N LEU A 48 25.67 -14.23 -12.72
CA LEU A 48 25.61 -14.06 -14.17
C LEU A 48 26.07 -12.72 -14.78
N ALA A 49 27.29 -12.78 -15.30
CA ALA A 49 27.64 -12.09 -16.53
C ALA A 49 26.64 -12.44 -17.64
N PHE A 50 26.06 -11.42 -18.27
CA PHE A 50 25.55 -11.52 -19.63
C PHE A 50 26.32 -10.52 -20.48
N VAL A 51 27.42 -11.00 -21.08
CA VAL A 51 28.08 -10.34 -22.21
C VAL A 51 27.18 -10.57 -23.42
N VAL A 52 26.53 -9.52 -23.90
CA VAL A 52 26.04 -9.47 -25.29
C VAL A 52 26.57 -8.21 -25.96
N SER A 53 27.52 -8.50 -26.84
CA SER A 53 28.04 -7.73 -27.96
C SER A 53 27.00 -6.87 -28.70
N GLY A 54 27.37 -5.62 -29.04
CA GLY A 54 26.68 -4.79 -30.03
C GLY A 54 27.16 -3.33 -30.04
N PRO A 55 27.38 -2.69 -31.21
CA PRO A 55 28.61 -1.94 -31.48
C PRO A 55 28.53 -0.42 -31.23
N ALA A 56 29.72 0.17 -31.07
CA ALA A 56 29.93 1.61 -31.03
C ALA A 56 29.64 2.27 -32.39
N PRO A 57 28.94 3.42 -32.43
CA PRO A 57 29.00 4.31 -33.59
C PRO A 57 30.16 5.29 -33.44
N LEU A 58 31.11 5.17 -34.36
CA LEU A 58 32.16 6.16 -34.64
C LEU A 58 31.54 7.46 -35.17
N ALA A 59 32.25 8.54 -34.90
CA ALA A 59 31.95 9.90 -35.31
C ALA A 59 31.85 10.07 -36.83
N THR A 60 30.82 10.79 -37.26
CA THR A 60 30.83 11.60 -38.49
C THR A 60 30.17 12.94 -38.18
N GLY A 61 30.91 14.02 -38.42
CA GLY A 61 30.45 15.38 -38.19
C GLY A 61 29.26 15.74 -39.09
N GLN A 62 28.26 16.39 -38.50
CA GLN A 62 27.20 17.03 -39.25
C GLN A 62 27.03 18.45 -38.73
N LYS A 63 27.23 19.39 -39.65
CA LYS A 63 27.25 20.83 -39.45
C LYS A 63 25.95 21.30 -38.78
N ALA A 64 26.13 22.22 -37.85
CA ALA A 64 25.09 23.07 -37.32
C ALA A 64 24.45 23.85 -38.47
N ASP A 65 23.18 23.56 -38.75
CA ASP A 65 22.28 24.53 -39.36
C ASP A 65 21.13 24.78 -38.39
N LEU A 66 21.10 26.00 -37.90
CA LEU A 66 20.08 26.58 -37.04
C LEU A 66 18.78 26.70 -37.85
N ASN A 67 17.80 25.83 -37.60
CA ASN A 67 16.40 26.21 -37.79
C ASN A 67 15.67 26.07 -36.45
N THR A 68 15.79 27.13 -35.63
CA THR A 68 15.19 27.25 -34.29
C THR A 68 13.86 28.01 -34.34
N LYS A 69 13.25 28.19 -35.53
CA LYS A 69 12.06 29.05 -35.68
C LYS A 69 10.74 28.29 -35.78
N ASP A 70 10.75 27.00 -36.12
CA ASP A 70 9.52 26.20 -36.28
C ASP A 70 9.08 25.42 -35.02
N ARG A 71 9.76 25.60 -33.87
CA ARG A 71 9.48 24.79 -32.67
C ARG A 71 8.56 25.47 -31.64
N VAL A 72 8.18 26.73 -31.86
CA VAL A 72 7.36 27.50 -30.91
C VAL A 72 5.86 27.26 -31.12
N ASP A 73 5.43 26.92 -32.34
CA ASP A 73 3.99 26.77 -32.65
C ASP A 73 3.43 25.36 -32.40
N GLN A 74 4.30 24.36 -32.15
CA GLN A 74 3.86 22.97 -31.93
C GLN A 74 3.56 22.63 -30.47
N VAL A 75 3.78 23.56 -29.54
CA VAL A 75 3.54 23.34 -28.09
C VAL A 75 2.14 23.77 -27.65
N GLU A 76 1.46 24.65 -28.40
CA GLU A 76 0.18 25.25 -27.96
C GLU A 76 -1.08 24.48 -28.36
N ASN A 77 -1.00 23.42 -29.19
CA ASN A 77 -2.20 22.78 -29.75
C ASN A 77 -2.45 21.32 -29.30
N SER A 78 -1.78 20.85 -28.24
CA SER A 78 -2.24 19.66 -27.52
C SER A 78 -3.34 20.05 -26.54
N VAL A 79 -4.50 20.41 -27.08
CA VAL A 79 -5.75 20.48 -26.31
C VAL A 79 -5.96 19.11 -25.68
N ALA A 80 -5.72 19.03 -24.37
CA ALA A 80 -5.84 17.84 -23.58
C ALA A 80 -7.26 17.29 -23.73
N GLN A 81 -7.43 16.28 -24.59
CA GLN A 81 -8.69 15.55 -24.63
C GLN A 81 -8.98 15.04 -23.21
N PRO A 82 -10.19 15.25 -22.68
CA PRO A 82 -10.57 14.71 -21.39
C PRO A 82 -10.50 13.19 -21.52
N ARG A 83 -9.40 12.60 -21.03
CA ARG A 83 -9.24 11.15 -20.97
C ARG A 83 -10.36 10.63 -20.09
N VAL A 84 -11.38 10.03 -20.71
CA VAL A 84 -12.47 9.36 -20.00
C VAL A 84 -11.80 8.39 -19.03
N ALA A 85 -11.98 8.62 -17.73
CA ALA A 85 -11.32 7.82 -16.72
C ALA A 85 -11.77 6.36 -16.90
N ALA A 86 -10.81 5.43 -16.86
CA ALA A 86 -11.11 4.01 -16.94
C ALA A 86 -12.19 3.65 -15.88
N PRO A 87 -13.18 2.79 -16.19
CA PRO A 87 -14.30 2.52 -15.29
C PRO A 87 -13.87 2.13 -13.87
N MET A 88 -12.76 1.39 -13.72
CA MET A 88 -12.17 1.05 -12.43
C MET A 88 -11.81 2.29 -11.59
N VAL A 89 -11.25 3.32 -12.21
CA VAL A 89 -10.84 4.56 -11.53
C VAL A 89 -12.05 5.34 -11.02
N VAL A 90 -13.18 5.29 -11.75
CA VAL A 90 -14.42 5.93 -11.32
C VAL A 90 -14.97 5.24 -10.08
N GLU A 91 -15.04 3.91 -10.08
CA GLU A 91 -15.49 3.13 -8.92
C GLU A 91 -14.58 3.32 -7.70
N MET A 92 -13.26 3.25 -7.89
CA MET A 92 -12.31 3.49 -6.80
C MET A 92 -12.43 4.91 -6.23
N ARG A 93 -12.65 5.93 -7.08
CA ARG A 93 -12.84 7.31 -6.64
C ARG A 93 -14.10 7.44 -5.78
N ARG A 94 -15.21 6.84 -6.21
CA ARG A 94 -16.47 6.83 -5.46
C ARG A 94 -16.28 6.27 -4.05
N ILE A 95 -15.56 5.14 -3.91
CA ILE A 95 -15.26 4.54 -2.60
C ILE A 95 -14.41 5.48 -1.72
N GLN A 96 -13.43 6.17 -2.30
CA GLN A 96 -12.59 7.12 -1.56
C GLN A 96 -13.33 8.38 -1.13
N GLU A 97 -14.29 8.86 -1.94
CA GLU A 97 -15.16 9.98 -1.58
C GLU A 97 -16.05 9.60 -0.39
N GLN A 98 -16.66 8.41 -0.41
CA GLN A 98 -17.44 7.89 0.71
C GLN A 98 -16.61 7.73 1.99
N GLU A 99 -15.36 7.26 1.89
CA GLU A 99 -14.43 7.19 3.02
C GLU A 99 -14.16 8.59 3.61
N ARG A 100 -13.87 9.58 2.76
CA ARG A 100 -13.61 10.96 3.21
C ARG A 100 -14.81 11.55 3.94
N GLU A 101 -16.01 11.36 3.42
CA GLU A 101 -17.25 11.81 4.06
C GLU A 101 -17.48 11.11 5.41
N GLY A 102 -17.24 9.79 5.47
CA GLY A 102 -17.34 9.01 6.71
C GLY A 102 -16.33 9.48 7.76
N LEU A 103 -15.05 9.60 7.38
CA LEU A 103 -13.98 10.06 8.27
C LEU A 103 -14.21 11.49 8.76
N SER A 104 -14.69 12.39 7.89
CA SER A 104 -15.02 13.77 8.29
C SER A 104 -16.06 13.78 9.40
N ARG A 105 -17.16 13.02 9.26
CA ARG A 105 -18.21 12.89 10.27
C ARG A 105 -17.70 12.29 11.58
N LEU A 106 -16.88 11.24 11.51
CA LEU A 106 -16.33 10.59 12.69
C LEU A 106 -15.35 11.49 13.43
N HIS A 107 -14.49 12.23 12.71
CA HIS A 107 -13.58 13.20 13.34
C HIS A 107 -14.33 14.37 13.98
N GLU A 108 -15.42 14.83 13.37
CA GLU A 108 -16.24 15.89 13.97
C GLU A 108 -16.89 15.42 15.27
N ARG A 109 -17.48 14.22 15.29
CA ARG A 109 -17.96 13.59 16.53
C ARG A 109 -16.85 13.45 17.57
N PHE A 110 -15.68 12.97 17.16
CA PHE A 110 -14.55 12.77 18.06
C PHE A 110 -14.12 14.06 18.78
N ARG A 111 -14.16 15.21 18.10
CA ARG A 111 -13.81 16.51 18.69
C ARG A 111 -14.80 17.00 19.74
N GLN A 112 -16.06 16.56 19.65
CA GLN A 112 -17.15 17.00 20.53
C GLN A 112 -17.27 16.12 21.78
N VAL A 113 -16.70 14.92 21.75
CA VAL A 113 -16.76 13.97 22.86
C VAL A 113 -15.70 14.28 23.91
N SER A 114 -16.15 14.42 25.17
CA SER A 114 -15.27 14.56 26.34
C SER A 114 -15.08 13.23 27.11
N ASP A 115 -15.96 12.25 26.87
CA ASP A 115 -15.87 10.94 27.52
C ASP A 115 -14.83 10.02 26.83
N SER A 116 -14.00 9.40 27.65
CA SER A 116 -12.92 8.53 27.18
C SER A 116 -13.41 7.23 26.52
N GLN A 117 -14.53 6.66 27.01
CA GLN A 117 -15.06 5.42 26.46
C GLN A 117 -15.70 5.66 25.10
N GLU A 118 -16.46 6.75 24.97
CA GLU A 118 -17.05 7.15 23.71
C GLU A 118 -15.99 7.57 22.67
N ALA A 119 -14.92 8.27 23.09
CA ALA A 119 -13.79 8.58 22.20
C ALA A 119 -13.13 7.31 21.66
N LEU A 120 -12.91 6.29 22.51
CA LEU A 120 -12.37 5.00 22.09
C LEU A 120 -13.31 4.26 21.14
N ALA A 121 -14.62 4.35 21.34
CA ALA A 121 -15.61 3.76 20.44
C ALA A 121 -15.53 4.41 19.04
N ILE A 122 -15.47 5.74 18.98
CA ILE A 122 -15.32 6.47 17.71
C ILE A 122 -13.99 6.13 17.03
N GLN A 123 -12.89 5.98 17.79
CA GLN A 123 -11.62 5.54 17.21
C GLN A 123 -11.73 4.15 16.56
N ARG A 124 -12.43 3.20 17.21
CA ARG A 124 -12.70 1.88 16.64
C ARG A 124 -13.57 1.95 15.39
N GLU A 125 -14.54 2.87 15.34
CA GLU A 125 -15.35 3.13 14.13
C GLU A 125 -14.48 3.66 12.97
N ILE A 126 -13.54 4.58 13.24
CA ILE A 126 -12.58 5.09 12.24
C ILE A 126 -11.70 3.97 11.70
N GLU A 127 -11.20 3.10 12.58
CA GLU A 127 -10.39 1.94 12.18
C GLU A 127 -11.19 0.96 11.32
N ALA A 128 -12.42 0.65 11.72
CA ALA A 128 -13.31 -0.23 10.97
C ALA A 128 -13.58 0.34 9.56
N LEU A 129 -13.92 1.63 9.46
CA LEU A 129 -14.17 2.30 8.17
C LEU A 129 -12.96 2.17 7.22
N LYS A 130 -11.74 2.37 7.73
CA LYS A 130 -10.51 2.24 6.91
C LYS A 130 -10.28 0.82 6.41
N VAL A 131 -10.53 -0.19 7.26
CA VAL A 131 -10.40 -1.59 6.87
C VAL A 131 -11.45 -1.94 5.81
N ASP A 132 -12.70 -1.54 6.01
CA ASP A 132 -13.80 -1.79 5.08
C ASP A 132 -13.55 -1.12 3.72
N THR A 133 -13.08 0.13 3.71
CA THR A 133 -12.68 0.82 2.48
C THR A 133 -11.54 0.10 1.77
N GLY A 134 -10.51 -0.34 2.49
CA GLY A 134 -9.40 -1.10 1.91
C GLY A 134 -9.87 -2.40 1.26
N LEU A 135 -10.76 -3.14 1.94
CA LEU A 135 -11.37 -4.36 1.41
C LEU A 135 -12.24 -4.09 0.17
N ALA A 136 -13.03 -3.02 0.16
CA ALA A 136 -13.85 -2.64 -0.99
C ALA A 136 -12.98 -2.34 -2.23
N LEU A 137 -11.86 -1.62 -2.04
CA LEU A 137 -10.92 -1.33 -3.14
C LEU A 137 -10.28 -2.61 -3.70
N LEU A 138 -9.88 -3.56 -2.85
CA LEU A 138 -9.34 -4.84 -3.30
C LEU A 138 -10.37 -5.65 -4.08
N ARG A 139 -11.63 -5.68 -3.64
CA ARG A 139 -12.71 -6.36 -4.35
C ARG A 139 -12.93 -5.79 -5.75
N ILE A 140 -12.95 -4.46 -5.88
CA ILE A 140 -13.03 -3.79 -7.19
C ILE A 140 -11.87 -4.25 -8.09
N GLN A 141 -10.64 -4.28 -7.57
CA GLN A 141 -9.48 -4.71 -8.35
C GLN A 141 -9.58 -6.17 -8.79
N ALA A 142 -10.03 -7.08 -7.92
CA ALA A 142 -10.26 -8.48 -8.26
C ALA A 142 -11.32 -8.63 -9.36
N ASP A 143 -12.44 -7.91 -9.25
CA ASP A 143 -13.51 -7.95 -10.24
C ASP A 143 -13.06 -7.45 -11.62
N PHE A 144 -12.30 -6.36 -11.68
CA PHE A 144 -11.73 -5.86 -12.93
C PHE A 144 -10.69 -6.83 -13.51
N ALA A 145 -9.84 -7.43 -12.67
CA ALA A 145 -8.88 -8.45 -13.11
C ALA A 145 -9.60 -9.65 -13.75
N ARG A 146 -10.71 -10.14 -13.16
CA ARG A 146 -11.53 -11.20 -13.75
C ARG A 146 -12.12 -10.81 -15.11
N ARG A 147 -12.70 -9.62 -15.22
CA ARG A 147 -13.32 -9.14 -16.47
C ARG A 147 -12.32 -9.03 -17.61
N GLU A 148 -11.06 -8.78 -17.29
CA GLU A 148 -9.95 -8.71 -18.26
C GLU A 148 -9.27 -10.07 -18.51
N GLY A 149 -9.80 -11.16 -17.94
CA GLY A 149 -9.24 -12.51 -18.08
C GLY A 149 -7.97 -12.78 -17.27
N ARG A 150 -7.60 -11.88 -16.35
CA ARG A 150 -6.44 -12.01 -15.45
C ARG A 150 -6.83 -12.79 -14.19
N THR A 151 -7.23 -14.04 -14.37
CA THR A 151 -7.83 -14.87 -13.32
C THR A 151 -6.88 -15.11 -12.14
N GLU A 152 -5.60 -15.39 -12.40
CA GLU A 152 -4.60 -15.64 -11.35
C GLU A 152 -4.39 -14.41 -10.46
N VAL A 153 -4.45 -13.21 -11.05
CA VAL A 153 -4.33 -11.94 -10.30
C VAL A 153 -5.55 -11.75 -9.41
N ALA A 154 -6.76 -12.01 -9.93
CA ALA A 154 -7.97 -11.92 -9.14
C ALA A 154 -7.95 -12.89 -7.94
N GLU A 155 -7.56 -14.15 -8.16
CA GLU A 155 -7.43 -15.16 -7.11
C GLU A 155 -6.40 -14.77 -6.05
N GLN A 156 -5.25 -14.21 -6.45
CA GLN A 156 -4.26 -13.70 -5.50
C GLN A 156 -4.83 -12.57 -4.63
N ILE A 157 -5.56 -11.63 -5.22
CA ILE A 157 -6.20 -10.53 -4.49
C ILE A 157 -7.26 -11.07 -3.51
N GLU A 158 -8.05 -12.05 -3.93
CA GLU A 158 -9.05 -12.68 -3.07
C GLU A 158 -8.44 -13.49 -1.93
N ALA A 159 -7.33 -14.18 -2.17
CA ALA A 159 -6.58 -14.85 -1.12
C ALA A 159 -6.00 -13.85 -0.10
N VAL A 160 -5.69 -12.62 -0.52
CA VAL A 160 -5.33 -11.53 0.40
C VAL A 160 -6.55 -11.07 1.19
N ILE A 161 -7.70 -10.87 0.53
CA ILE A 161 -8.97 -10.51 1.21
C ILE A 161 -9.35 -11.56 2.27
N ASP A 162 -9.24 -12.86 1.96
CA ASP A 162 -9.60 -13.92 2.91
C ASP A 162 -8.64 -13.92 4.11
N ARG A 163 -7.32 -13.76 3.90
CA ARG A 163 -6.34 -13.60 4.98
C ARG A 163 -6.61 -12.38 5.87
N ILE A 164 -7.12 -11.30 5.29
CA ILE A 164 -7.49 -10.10 6.03
C ILE A 164 -8.72 -10.36 6.92
N LEU A 165 -9.74 -11.01 6.36
CA LEU A 165 -11.00 -11.30 7.07
C LEU A 165 -10.85 -12.42 8.09
N ARG A 166 -9.91 -13.32 7.87
CA ARG A 166 -9.59 -14.48 8.70
C ARG A 166 -8.11 -14.43 9.05
N PRO A 167 -7.69 -13.51 9.93
CA PRO A 167 -6.31 -13.49 10.38
C PRO A 167 -6.01 -14.84 11.03
N GLU A 168 -4.99 -15.53 10.52
CA GLU A 168 -4.46 -16.71 11.18
C GLU A 168 -3.97 -16.26 12.56
N VAL A 169 -4.66 -16.70 13.61
CA VAL A 169 -4.20 -16.47 14.98
C VAL A 169 -2.92 -17.28 15.11
N PRO A 170 -1.73 -16.66 15.23
CA PRO A 170 -0.52 -17.42 15.45
C PRO A 170 -0.73 -18.18 16.75
N ALA A 171 -0.62 -19.50 16.72
CA ALA A 171 -0.61 -20.33 17.91
C ALA A 171 0.67 -19.99 18.67
N VAL A 172 0.64 -18.91 19.46
CA VAL A 172 1.71 -18.58 20.38
C VAL A 172 1.71 -19.68 21.41
N ARG A 173 2.61 -20.66 21.23
CA ARG A 173 2.99 -21.56 22.30
C ARG A 173 3.68 -20.68 23.34
N VAL A 174 2.90 -20.21 24.31
CA VAL A 174 3.46 -19.61 25.52
C VAL A 174 4.22 -20.74 26.20
N ASP A 175 5.52 -20.79 25.98
CA ASP A 175 6.40 -21.71 26.68
C ASP A 175 6.46 -21.24 28.14
N ARG A 176 5.52 -21.75 28.94
CA ARG A 176 5.49 -21.54 30.39
C ARG A 176 6.59 -22.31 31.12
N SER A 177 7.50 -22.97 30.40
CA SER A 177 8.52 -23.84 30.97
C SER A 177 9.78 -23.11 31.42
N ARG A 178 9.85 -21.78 31.35
CA ARG A 178 10.89 -21.05 32.09
C ARG A 178 10.42 -20.88 33.54
N PRO A 179 10.91 -21.68 34.50
CA PRO A 179 10.72 -21.37 35.90
C PRO A 179 11.26 -19.96 36.13
N PHE A 180 10.50 -19.16 36.86
CA PHE A 180 10.95 -17.88 37.36
C PHE A 180 12.16 -18.15 38.26
N ASP A 181 13.36 -17.88 37.75
CA ASP A 181 14.58 -18.09 38.50
C ASP A 181 14.64 -16.96 39.55
N ALA A 182 14.37 -17.31 40.81
CA ALA A 182 14.34 -16.35 41.92
C ALA A 182 15.70 -15.65 42.15
N ASN A 183 16.74 -16.07 41.43
CA ASN A 183 18.07 -15.48 41.42
C ASN A 183 18.20 -14.26 40.47
N ASP A 184 17.22 -14.01 39.59
CA ASP A 184 17.20 -12.82 38.71
C ASP A 184 16.68 -11.55 39.42
N VAL A 185 16.48 -11.58 40.75
CA VAL A 185 16.17 -10.38 41.52
C VAL A 185 17.46 -9.58 41.71
N PRO A 186 17.61 -8.39 41.11
CA PRO A 186 18.80 -7.57 41.33
C PRO A 186 18.91 -7.19 42.81
N PRO A 187 20.01 -7.53 43.50
CA PRO A 187 20.24 -7.11 44.86
C PRO A 187 20.55 -5.61 44.84
N GLY A 188 19.57 -4.75 45.16
CA GLY A 188 19.84 -3.32 45.11
C GLY A 188 18.72 -2.32 45.38
N GLN A 189 17.48 -2.73 45.66
CA GLN A 189 16.48 -1.78 46.17
C GLN A 189 16.39 -1.90 47.69
N GLY A 190 17.51 -1.49 48.31
CA GLY A 190 17.54 -1.11 49.71
C GLY A 190 16.62 0.08 49.92
N ARG A 191 15.78 -0.03 50.95
CA ARG A 191 14.98 1.06 51.50
C ARG A 191 15.90 2.15 52.04
N GLU A 192 15.67 3.38 51.63
CA GLU A 192 15.92 4.60 52.42
C GLU A 192 14.69 5.50 52.30
#